data_AF-A0A8S1JEJ2-F1
#
_entry.id   AF-A0A8S1JEJ2-F1
#
_cell.length_a   1.000
_cell.length_b   1.000
_cell.length_c   1.000
_cell.angle_alpha   90.00
_cell.angle_beta   90.00
_cell.angle_gamma   90.00
#
_symmetry.space_group_name_H-M   'P 1'
#
loop_
_entity.id
_entity.type
_entity.pdbx_description
1 polymer ?
#
loop_
_entity_poly.entity_id
_entity_poly.type
_entity_poly.pdbx_seq_one_letter_code
_entity_poly.pdbx_strand_id
1 'polypeptide(L)'
;MHTQDNAASEAETVGFLHARKAGDRLHFCVSCGFPIATYGRLSPCLHAFCLTCATDMERCYICNAQINRIERIGGGARLYVSSVTLQSFKSTDDLKQHTQRVYSHLMACKEVSAPEAVSSSYPPQPSPSPQGLAHTYPTRHQMPYR
;
A
#
# COMPACT_ATOMS: atom_id res chain seq x y z
N MET A 1 58.15 -4.79 23.93
CA MET A 1 57.24 -3.73 23.47
C MET A 1 57.15 -3.82 21.96
N HIS A 2 55.97 -4.08 21.43
CA HIS A 2 55.40 -3.61 20.15
C HIS A 2 54.11 -4.40 19.95
N THR A 3 53.04 -3.79 20.42
CA THR A 3 51.63 -4.15 20.22
C THR A 3 51.26 -3.81 18.78
N GLN A 4 50.54 -4.70 18.09
CA GLN A 4 49.73 -4.31 16.93
C GLN A 4 48.37 -4.98 17.07
N ASP A 5 47.45 -4.23 17.66
CA ASP A 5 46.02 -4.47 17.64
C ASP A 5 45.52 -4.26 16.20
N ASN A 6 45.05 -5.33 15.57
CA ASN A 6 44.43 -5.27 14.25
C ASN A 6 42.93 -5.02 14.46
N ALA A 7 42.55 -3.73 14.52
CA ALA A 7 41.17 -3.30 14.59
C ALA A 7 40.48 -3.47 13.22
N ALA A 8 40.05 -4.69 12.92
CA ALA A 8 39.07 -4.93 11.88
C ALA A 8 37.72 -4.41 12.38
N SER A 9 37.34 -3.23 11.91
CA SER A 9 36.02 -2.64 12.15
C SER A 9 34.93 -3.59 11.67
N GLU A 10 34.23 -4.20 12.61
CA GLU A 10 33.03 -4.99 12.39
C GLU A 10 31.95 -4.06 11.80
N ALA A 11 31.87 -4.02 10.47
CA ALA A 11 30.72 -3.45 9.80
C ALA A 11 29.52 -4.37 10.11
N GLU A 12 28.79 -4.03 11.17
CA GLU A 12 27.57 -4.70 11.58
C GLU A 12 26.61 -4.70 10.37
N THR A 13 26.49 -5.86 9.72
CA THR A 13 25.69 -6.00 8.51
C THR A 13 24.23 -5.74 8.88
N VAL A 14 23.72 -4.56 8.50
CA VAL A 14 22.31 -4.21 8.66
C VAL A 14 21.48 -5.05 7.71
N GLY A 15 21.13 -6.26 8.15
CA GLY A 15 20.12 -7.13 7.55
C GLY A 15 20.62 -8.11 6.48
N PHE A 16 19.98 -9.29 6.47
CA PHE A 16 20.14 -10.28 5.40
C PHE A 16 19.20 -9.93 4.25
N LEU A 17 19.73 -9.85 3.03
CA LEU A 17 18.90 -9.73 1.82
C LEU A 17 18.13 -11.03 1.62
N HIS A 18 16.84 -11.01 1.90
CA HIS A 18 15.98 -12.16 1.65
C HIS A 18 15.89 -12.40 0.13
N ALA A 19 16.41 -13.53 -0.33
CA ALA A 19 16.32 -13.94 -1.73
C ALA A 19 14.84 -14.10 -2.14
N ARG A 20 14.38 -13.24 -3.05
CA ARG A 20 13.02 -13.25 -3.59
C ARG A 20 13.02 -13.80 -5.01
N LYS A 21 11.99 -14.56 -5.38
CA LYS A 21 11.82 -15.00 -6.76
C LYS A 21 11.23 -13.86 -7.57
N ALA A 22 11.59 -13.76 -8.85
CA ALA A 22 10.93 -12.83 -9.77
C ALA A 22 9.41 -13.09 -9.77
N GLY A 23 8.62 -12.03 -9.56
CA GLY A 23 7.17 -12.12 -9.44
C GLY A 23 6.62 -12.12 -8.00
N ASP A 24 7.48 -12.16 -6.98
CA ASP A 24 7.04 -11.97 -5.59
C ASP A 24 6.52 -10.54 -5.37
N ARG A 25 5.28 -10.43 -4.89
CA ARG A 25 4.66 -9.13 -4.57
C ARG A 25 5.28 -8.56 -3.29
N LEU A 26 5.76 -7.33 -3.37
CA LEU A 26 6.27 -6.56 -2.24
C LEU A 26 5.25 -5.51 -1.82
N HIS A 27 5.01 -5.40 -0.52
CA HIS A 27 4.25 -4.30 0.05
C HIS A 27 5.21 -3.28 0.66
N PHE A 28 4.89 -2.01 0.48
CA PHE A 28 5.62 -0.89 1.04
C PHE A 28 4.82 -0.32 2.21
N CYS A 29 5.51 0.03 3.29
CA CYS A 29 4.88 0.68 4.43
C CYS A 29 4.42 2.08 4.01
N VAL A 30 3.15 2.41 4.24
CA VAL A 30 2.61 3.73 3.89
C VAL A 30 3.23 4.84 4.75
N SER A 31 3.67 4.52 5.98
CA SER A 31 4.25 5.50 6.91
C SER A 31 5.70 5.86 6.55
N CYS A 32 6.57 4.87 6.31
CA CYS A 32 8.00 5.10 6.07
C CYS A 32 8.46 4.87 4.63
N GLY A 33 7.61 4.36 3.74
CA GLY A 33 7.94 4.09 2.34
C GLY A 33 8.88 2.90 2.11
N PHE A 34 9.35 2.21 3.15
CA PHE A 34 10.25 1.07 3.01
C PHE A 34 9.52 -0.26 2.77
N PRO A 35 10.14 -1.21 2.05
CA PRO A 35 9.60 -2.57 1.91
C PRO A 35 9.36 -3.23 3.27
N ILE A 36 8.21 -3.88 3.43
CA ILE A 36 7.83 -4.49 4.71
C ILE A 36 8.48 -5.88 4.83
N ALA A 37 9.42 -6.02 5.77
CA ALA A 37 10.01 -7.31 6.13
C ALA A 37 9.13 -8.11 7.11
N THR A 38 8.55 -7.44 8.09
CA THR A 38 7.58 -8.00 9.06
C THR A 38 6.41 -7.04 9.17
N TYR A 39 5.19 -7.55 9.00
CA TYR A 39 3.99 -6.76 9.09
C TYR A 39 3.55 -6.60 10.55
N GLY A 40 3.15 -5.39 10.92
CA GLY A 40 2.31 -5.12 12.09
C GLY A 40 0.89 -4.88 11.60
N ARG A 41 -0.03 -5.80 11.90
CA ARG A 41 -1.46 -5.72 11.55
C ARG A 41 -2.26 -5.20 12.73
N LEU A 42 -2.97 -4.11 12.52
CA LEU A 42 -3.66 -3.37 13.59
C LEU A 42 -5.05 -3.94 13.85
N SER A 43 -5.42 -4.05 15.13
CA SER A 43 -6.79 -4.36 15.57
C SER A 43 -7.44 -3.11 16.17
N PRO A 44 -8.70 -2.78 15.84
CA PRO A 44 -9.65 -3.60 15.06
C PRO A 44 -9.69 -3.30 13.55
N CYS A 45 -8.97 -2.29 13.05
CA CYS A 45 -9.14 -1.80 11.68
C CYS A 45 -8.57 -2.69 10.58
N LEU A 46 -7.65 -3.61 10.91
CA LEU A 46 -7.01 -4.57 10.02
C LEU A 46 -6.05 -3.97 8.98
N HIS A 47 -5.70 -2.69 9.10
CA HIS A 47 -4.61 -2.10 8.32
C HIS A 47 -3.26 -2.68 8.71
N ALA A 48 -2.30 -2.70 7.78
CA ALA A 48 -0.98 -3.27 8.00
C ALA A 48 0.13 -2.25 7.66
N PHE A 49 1.13 -2.19 8.53
CA PHE A 49 2.33 -1.36 8.39
C PHE A 49 3.58 -2.24 8.56
N CYS A 50 4.79 -1.68 8.38
CA CYS A 50 5.96 -2.35 8.93
C CYS A 50 5.85 -2.39 10.46
N LEU A 51 6.41 -3.43 11.07
CA LEU A 51 6.27 -3.63 12.50
C LEU A 51 6.75 -2.42 13.32
N THR A 52 7.88 -1.82 12.94
CA THR A 52 8.43 -0.63 13.62
C THR A 52 7.43 0.53 13.60
N CYS A 53 6.90 0.90 12.42
CA CYS A 53 5.90 1.96 12.35
C CYS A 53 4.61 1.60 13.07
N ALA A 54 4.22 0.31 13.11
CA ALA A 54 3.02 -0.13 13.82
C ALA A 54 3.18 0.01 15.34
N THR A 55 4.35 -0.29 15.90
CA THR A 55 4.60 -0.18 17.35
C THR A 55 4.71 1.25 17.84
N ASP A 56 5.12 2.17 16.96
CA ASP A 56 5.32 3.59 17.30
C ASP A 56 4.03 4.42 17.18
N MET A 57 2.89 3.80 16.87
CA MET A 57 1.61 4.48 16.67
C MET A 57 0.52 4.05 17.66
N GLU A 58 -0.26 5.00 18.14
CA GLU A 58 -1.44 4.76 18.98
C GLU A 58 -2.76 4.74 18.18
N ARG A 59 -2.75 5.38 17.01
CA ARG A 59 -3.87 5.45 16.07
C ARG A 59 -3.43 5.07 14.67
N CYS A 60 -4.31 4.39 13.93
CA CYS A 60 -4.04 3.97 12.57
C CYS A 60 -3.90 5.19 11.64
N TYR A 61 -2.81 5.28 10.89
CA TYR A 61 -2.59 6.39 9.95
C TYR A 61 -3.60 6.45 8.78
N ILE A 62 -4.25 5.34 8.44
CA ILE A 62 -5.16 5.27 7.29
C ILE A 62 -6.58 5.69 7.67
N CYS A 63 -7.10 5.20 8.80
CA CYS A 63 -8.51 5.43 9.20
C CYS A 63 -8.67 6.13 10.55
N ASN A 64 -7.58 6.52 11.20
CA ASN A 64 -7.56 7.16 12.51
C ASN A 64 -8.20 6.34 13.66
N ALA A 65 -8.51 5.07 13.44
CA ALA A 65 -9.03 4.18 14.48
C ALA A 65 -7.99 3.94 15.58
N GLN A 66 -8.44 3.86 16.84
CA GLN A 66 -7.59 3.51 17.97
C GLN A 66 -7.03 2.09 17.82
N ILE A 67 -5.74 1.94 18.11
CA ILE A 67 -5.06 0.66 18.02
C ILE A 67 -5.15 -0.03 19.38
N ASN A 68 -5.90 -1.13 19.42
CA ASN A 68 -6.06 -1.92 20.64
C ASN A 68 -5.02 -3.03 20.76
N ARG A 69 -4.58 -3.56 19.61
CA ARG A 69 -3.61 -4.65 19.54
C ARG A 69 -2.90 -4.64 18.20
N ILE A 70 -1.61 -4.99 18.21
CA ILE A 70 -0.80 -5.21 17.02
C ILE A 70 -0.53 -6.71 16.89
N GLU A 71 -0.88 -7.28 15.75
CA GLU A 71 -0.55 -8.65 15.37
C GLU A 71 0.73 -8.65 14.51
N ARG A 72 1.78 -9.31 15.00
CA ARG A 72 3.03 -9.48 14.25
C ARG A 72 2.88 -10.63 13.25
N ILE A 73 3.06 -10.33 11.96
CA ILE A 73 2.99 -11.33 10.88
C ILE A 73 4.34 -11.34 10.16
N GLY A 74 5.10 -12.44 10.31
CA GLY A 74 6.43 -12.60 9.72
C GLY A 74 6.63 -13.91 8.97
N GLY A 75 7.77 -14.02 8.27
CA GLY A 75 8.41 -15.30 7.93
C GLY A 75 7.58 -16.32 7.14
N GLY A 76 6.95 -15.91 6.02
CA GLY A 76 6.32 -16.83 5.06
C GLY A 76 4.79 -16.84 5.07
N ALA A 77 4.13 -16.20 6.05
CA ALA A 77 2.69 -16.00 6.03
C ALA A 77 2.30 -15.05 4.88
N ARG A 78 1.31 -15.45 4.07
CA ARG A 78 0.75 -14.62 2.99
C ARG A 78 -0.28 -13.67 3.57
N LEU A 79 -0.07 -12.39 3.34
CA LEU A 79 -1.03 -11.34 3.64
C LEU A 79 -1.65 -10.83 2.33
N TYR A 80 -2.96 -10.68 2.32
CA TYR A 80 -3.71 -10.15 1.17
C TYR A 80 -4.27 -8.79 1.53
N VAL A 81 -4.06 -7.78 0.70
CA VAL A 81 -4.48 -6.40 0.98
C VAL A 81 -5.54 -5.96 -0.02
N SER A 82 -6.65 -5.43 0.48
CA SER A 82 -7.69 -4.83 -0.36
C SER A 82 -7.17 -3.55 -1.01
N SER A 83 -7.33 -3.42 -2.32
CA SER A 83 -6.95 -2.18 -3.04
C SER A 83 -7.86 -1.00 -2.71
N VAL A 84 -9.09 -1.27 -2.25
CA VAL A 84 -10.10 -0.23 -1.98
C VAL A 84 -9.99 0.29 -0.55
N THR A 85 -9.88 -0.61 0.43
CA THR A 85 -9.92 -0.22 1.86
C THR A 85 -8.56 -0.30 2.54
N LEU A 86 -7.55 -0.82 1.85
CA LEU A 86 -6.21 -1.13 2.38
C LEU A 86 -6.20 -2.09 3.58
N GLN A 87 -7.34 -2.72 3.89
CA GLN A 87 -7.43 -3.71 4.95
C GLN A 87 -6.75 -5.01 4.52
N SER A 88 -6.10 -5.65 5.48
CA SER A 88 -5.34 -6.87 5.29
C SER A 88 -6.08 -8.10 5.80
N PHE A 89 -5.94 -9.20 5.07
CA PHE A 89 -6.63 -10.47 5.27
C PHE A 89 -5.64 -11.62 5.24
N LYS A 90 -5.95 -12.69 5.99
CA LYS A 90 -5.11 -13.89 6.08
C LYS A 90 -5.40 -14.90 4.98
N SER A 91 -6.56 -14.80 4.33
CA SER A 91 -6.96 -15.65 3.22
C SER A 91 -7.44 -14.82 2.02
N THR A 92 -7.35 -15.43 0.83
CA THR A 92 -7.95 -14.84 -0.39
C THR A 92 -9.47 -14.82 -0.32
N ASP A 93 -10.07 -15.77 0.38
CA ASP A 93 -11.51 -15.87 0.53
C ASP A 93 -12.07 -14.71 1.35
N ASP A 94 -11.45 -14.41 2.49
CA ASP A 94 -11.80 -13.25 3.32
C ASP A 94 -11.70 -11.95 2.52
N LEU A 95 -10.62 -11.79 1.73
CA LEU A 95 -10.47 -10.62 0.87
C LEU A 95 -11.58 -10.55 -0.19
N LYS A 96 -11.90 -11.67 -0.85
CA LYS A 96 -12.97 -11.71 -1.87
C LYS A 96 -14.32 -11.34 -1.27
N GLN A 97 -14.68 -11.93 -0.13
CA GLN A 97 -15.92 -11.62 0.58
C GLN A 97 -15.96 -10.14 0.98
N HIS A 98 -14.85 -9.60 1.48
CA HIS A 98 -14.74 -8.17 1.80
C HIS A 98 -14.94 -7.29 0.58
N THR A 99 -14.24 -7.57 -0.52
CA THR A 99 -14.38 -6.81 -1.78
C THR A 99 -15.81 -6.85 -2.30
N GLN A 100 -16.48 -8.01 -2.25
CA GLN A 100 -17.88 -8.14 -2.65
C GLN A 100 -18.79 -7.27 -1.77
N ARG A 101 -18.64 -7.32 -0.44
CA ARG A 101 -19.45 -6.51 0.48
C ARG A 101 -19.26 -5.01 0.24
N VAL A 102 -18.02 -4.56 0.09
CA VAL A 102 -17.70 -3.15 -0.19
C VAL A 102 -18.30 -2.74 -1.54
N TYR A 103 -18.16 -3.56 -2.59
CA TYR A 103 -18.72 -3.27 -3.89
C TYR A 103 -20.25 -3.14 -3.84
N SER A 104 -20.95 -4.10 -3.23
CA SER A 104 -22.41 -4.04 -3.09
C SER A 104 -22.87 -2.78 -2.34
N HIS A 105 -22.17 -2.41 -1.27
CA HIS A 105 -22.47 -1.19 -0.52
C HIS A 105 -22.27 0.07 -1.38
N LEU A 106 -21.15 0.16 -2.11
CA LEU A 106 -20.88 1.29 -3.00
C LEU A 106 -21.91 1.41 -4.12
N MET A 107 -22.38 0.29 -4.68
CA MET A 107 -23.43 0.30 -5.71
C MET A 107 -24.78 0.75 -5.13
N ALA A 108 -25.16 0.27 -3.94
CA ALA A 108 -26.41 0.69 -3.29
C ALA A 108 -26.42 2.20 -3.00
N CYS A 109 -25.30 2.79 -2.56
CA CYS A 109 -25.21 4.24 -2.33
C CYS A 109 -25.32 5.08 -3.61
N LYS A 110 -24.95 4.53 -4.77
CA LYS A 110 -25.05 5.22 -6.07
C LYS A 110 -26.51 5.36 -6.53
N GLU A 111 -27.36 4.39 -6.23
CA GLU A 111 -28.77 4.40 -6.65
C GLU A 111 -29.62 5.38 -5.81
N VAL A 112 -29.17 5.72 -4.60
CA VAL A 112 -29.83 6.71 -3.73
C VAL A 112 -29.48 8.16 -4.13
N SER A 113 -28.50 8.36 -5.01
CA SER A 113 -28.08 9.66 -5.51
C SER A 113 -28.48 9.87 -6.97
N ALA A 114 -29.78 9.68 -7.28
CA ALA A 114 -30.40 10.34 -8.42
C ALA A 114 -30.86 11.74 -7.97
N PRO A 115 -30.21 12.84 -8.38
CA PRO A 115 -30.77 14.16 -8.15
C PRO A 115 -31.98 14.36 -9.05
N GLU A 116 -33.10 14.82 -8.48
CA GLU A 116 -34.14 15.49 -9.23
C GLU A 116 -33.49 16.57 -10.12
N ALA A 117 -33.93 16.65 -11.37
CA ALA A 117 -33.38 17.53 -12.37
C ALA A 117 -33.51 19.01 -11.96
N VAL A 118 -32.48 19.55 -11.30
CA VAL A 118 -32.24 20.99 -11.25
C VAL A 118 -31.70 21.41 -12.62
N SER A 119 -32.58 22.06 -13.38
CA SER A 119 -32.28 22.83 -14.58
C SER A 119 -31.15 23.81 -14.29
N SER A 120 -29.94 23.44 -14.73
CA SER A 120 -28.74 24.23 -14.54
C SER A 120 -28.40 24.91 -15.85
N SER A 121 -28.87 26.15 -15.99
CA SER A 121 -28.49 27.07 -17.05
C SER A 121 -27.03 27.50 -16.87
N TYR A 122 -26.08 26.70 -17.36
CA TYR A 122 -24.72 27.16 -17.62
C TYR A 122 -24.49 27.28 -19.13
N PRO A 123 -23.92 28.40 -19.61
CA PRO A 123 -23.59 28.56 -21.01
C PRO A 123 -22.49 27.56 -21.41
N PRO A 124 -22.50 27.09 -22.68
CA PRO A 124 -21.53 26.11 -23.15
C PRO A 124 -20.11 26.67 -23.08
N GLN A 125 -19.22 25.91 -22.45
CA GLN A 125 -17.77 26.17 -22.50
C GLN A 125 -17.30 25.99 -23.95
N PRO A 126 -16.43 26.87 -24.49
CA PRO A 126 -15.88 26.69 -25.82
C PRO A 126 -14.98 25.44 -25.86
N SER A 127 -15.21 24.62 -26.87
CA SER A 127 -14.38 23.46 -27.21
C SER A 127 -12.96 23.91 -27.59
N PRO A 128 -11.89 23.25 -27.08
CA PRO A 128 -10.57 23.44 -27.64
C PRO A 128 -10.49 22.74 -29.00
N SER A 129 -10.37 23.53 -30.05
CA SER A 129 -10.09 23.10 -31.42
C SER A 129 -8.74 22.36 -31.51
N PRO A 130 -8.59 21.43 -32.46
CA PRO A 130 -7.50 20.45 -32.47
C PRO A 130 -6.24 21.06 -33.06
N GLN A 131 -5.20 21.22 -32.23
CA GLN A 131 -3.84 21.42 -32.73
C GLN A 131 -3.04 20.14 -32.47
N GLY A 132 -2.84 19.39 -33.55
CA GLY A 132 -2.05 18.18 -33.57
C GLY A 132 -0.62 18.46 -33.12
N LEU A 133 -0.22 17.79 -32.05
CA LEU A 133 1.17 17.50 -31.74
C LEU A 133 1.22 16.03 -31.33
N ALA A 134 1.72 15.22 -32.26
CA ALA A 134 2.11 13.86 -31.99
C ALA A 134 3.21 13.88 -30.91
N HIS A 135 2.82 13.61 -29.67
CA HIS A 135 3.74 13.19 -28.63
C HIS A 135 3.52 11.71 -28.41
N THR A 136 4.36 10.95 -29.11
CA THR A 136 4.65 9.55 -28.86
C THR A 136 4.98 9.39 -27.37
N TYR A 137 4.09 8.78 -26.61
CA TYR A 137 4.42 8.33 -25.26
C TYR A 137 5.60 7.35 -25.35
N PRO A 138 6.72 7.58 -24.65
CA PRO A 138 7.76 6.57 -24.58
C PRO A 138 7.24 5.37 -23.79
N THR A 139 7.16 4.23 -24.48
CA THR A 139 7.02 2.90 -23.90
C THR A 139 8.07 2.71 -22.81
N ARG A 140 7.61 2.46 -21.57
CA ARG A 140 8.46 2.16 -20.40
C ARG A 140 9.04 0.74 -20.48
N HIS A 141 9.69 0.42 -21.58
CA HIS A 141 10.52 -0.77 -21.75
C HIS A 141 11.97 -0.34 -21.95
N GLN A 142 12.86 -1.10 -21.33
CA GLN A 142 14.31 -0.88 -21.20
C GLN A 142 14.75 0.19 -20.20
N MET A 143 14.91 -0.22 -18.94
CA MET A 143 16.02 0.27 -18.11
C MET A 143 16.91 -0.94 -17.80
N PRO A 144 18.16 -0.99 -18.31
CA PRO A 144 19.12 -2.00 -17.92
C PRO A 144 19.69 -1.63 -16.53
N TYR A 145 19.51 -2.52 -15.55
CA TYR A 145 20.21 -2.39 -14.26
C TYR A 145 21.69 -2.71 -14.49
N ARG A 146 22.55 -1.74 -14.17
CA ARG A 146 23.99 -1.92 -13.95
C ARG A 146 24.24 -2.12 -12.47
#